data_AF-A0A355F488-F1
#
_entry.id   AF-A0A355F488-F1
#
_cell.length_a   1.000
_cell.length_b   1.000
_cell.length_c   1.000
_cell.angle_alpha   90.00
_cell.angle_beta   90.00
_cell.angle_gamma   90.00
#
_symmetry.space_group_name_H-M   'P 1'
#
loop_
_entity.id
_entity.type
_entity.pdbx_description
1 polymer ?
#
loop_
_entity_poly.entity_id
_entity_poly.type
_entity_poly.pdbx_seq_one_letter_code
_entity_poly.pdbx_strand_id
1 'polypeptide(L)'
;VERQLRSDGRLLGRLRLWCDPRKLDLAGVELLDRLVPQMSASVGRCLTGREAREDTLTGAVLRRVLEKRLHEVHAQVTEEGGAMAVILCDLDHFKKIN
;
A
#
# COMPACT_ATOMS: atom_id res chain seq x y z
N VAL A 1 19.48 -1.47 -16.47
CA VAL A 1 18.40 -0.72 -17.17
C VAL A 1 17.48 -0.10 -16.12
N GLU A 2 17.06 1.15 -16.29
CA GLU A 2 16.13 1.84 -15.37
C GLU A 2 14.88 2.32 -16.11
N ARG A 3 13.72 2.19 -15.46
CA ARG A 3 12.42 2.68 -15.92
C ARG A 3 11.68 3.38 -14.80
N GLN A 4 10.89 4.39 -15.17
CA GLN A 4 10.03 5.10 -14.23
C GLN A 4 8.64 4.47 -14.25
N LEU A 5 8.09 4.22 -13.07
CA LEU A 5 6.68 3.88 -12.93
C LEU A 5 5.90 5.17 -12.70
N ARG A 6 4.93 5.46 -13.57
CA ARG A 6 4.15 6.71 -13.54
C ARG A 6 2.66 6.41 -13.69
N SER A 7 1.82 7.08 -12.91
CA SER A 7 0.36 7.07 -13.08
C SER A 7 -0.14 8.50 -13.02
N ASP A 8 -0.98 8.90 -13.98
CA ASP A 8 -1.60 10.23 -14.05
C ASP A 8 -0.58 11.39 -13.87
N GLY A 9 0.59 11.25 -14.49
CA GLY A 9 1.70 12.22 -14.38
C GLY A 9 2.53 12.14 -13.09
N ARG A 10 2.03 11.50 -12.02
CA ARG A 10 2.74 11.28 -10.76
C ARG A 10 3.81 10.20 -10.91
N LEU A 11 5.04 10.50 -10.47
CA LEU A 11 6.10 9.50 -10.34
C LEU A 11 5.78 8.60 -9.12
N LEU A 12 5.54 7.32 -9.38
CA LEU A 12 5.26 6.32 -8.34
C LEU A 12 6.54 5.66 -7.82
N GLY A 13 7.53 5.49 -8.68
CA GLY A 13 8.79 4.86 -8.31
C GLY A 13 9.72 4.63 -9.49
N ARG A 14 10.87 4.02 -9.21
CA ARG A 14 11.86 3.61 -10.20
C ARG A 14 12.04 2.10 -10.15
N LEU A 15 11.94 1.46 -11.30
CA LEU A 15 12.27 0.07 -11.51
C LEU A 15 13.69 -0.02 -12.06
N ARG A 16 14.57 -0.73 -11.37
CA ARG A 16 15.95 -0.94 -11.80
C ARG A 16 16.22 -2.43 -11.91
N LEU A 17 16.64 -2.86 -13.10
CA LEU A 17 17.18 -4.20 -13.31
C LEU A 17 18.64 -4.24 -12.86
N TRP A 18 18.92 -5.09 -11.88
CA TRP A 18 20.27 -5.39 -11.41
C TRP A 18 20.73 -6.71 -12.03
N CYS A 19 21.46 -6.63 -13.13
CA CYS A 19 22.04 -7.77 -13.82
C CYS A 19 23.28 -7.33 -14.62
N ASP A 20 24.09 -8.30 -15.05
CA ASP A 20 25.20 -8.05 -15.98
C ASP A 20 24.64 -7.47 -17.31
N PRO A 21 25.02 -6.23 -17.70
CA PRO A 21 24.54 -5.59 -18.92
C PRO A 21 24.77 -6.43 -20.19
N ARG A 22 25.80 -7.29 -20.19
CA ARG A 22 26.18 -8.12 -21.33
C ARG A 22 25.25 -9.33 -21.52
N LYS A 23 24.46 -9.65 -20.49
CA LYS A 23 23.52 -10.77 -20.48
C LYS A 23 22.07 -10.34 -20.73
N LEU A 24 21.84 -9.04 -20.92
CA LEU A 24 20.52 -8.51 -21.29
C LEU A 24 20.31 -8.72 -22.79
N ASP A 25 19.31 -9.51 -23.14
CA ASP A 25 18.81 -9.57 -24.51
C ASP A 25 17.88 -8.39 -24.81
N LEU A 26 17.79 -8.01 -26.09
CA LEU A 26 16.93 -6.91 -26.52
C LEU A 26 15.44 -7.25 -26.33
N ALA A 27 15.07 -8.51 -26.55
CA ALA A 27 13.70 -8.99 -26.43
C ALA A 27 13.15 -8.86 -24.99
N GLY A 28 13.97 -9.15 -23.97
CA GLY A 28 13.62 -8.98 -22.57
C GLY A 28 13.49 -7.52 -22.16
N VAL A 29 14.31 -6.63 -22.73
CA VAL A 29 14.17 -5.18 -22.51
C VAL A 29 12.89 -4.65 -23.16
N GLU A 30 12.57 -5.07 -24.39
CA GLU A 30 11.30 -4.70 -25.05
C GLU A 30 10.08 -5.23 -24.30
N LEU A 31 10.14 -6.47 -23.81
CA LEU A 31 9.07 -7.04 -23.00
C LEU A 31 8.89 -6.22 -21.72
N LEU A 32 9.98 -5.86 -21.05
CA LEU A 32 9.91 -4.98 -19.89
C LEU A 32 9.22 -3.66 -20.22
N ASP A 33 9.58 -3.03 -21.33
CA ASP A 33 9.00 -1.75 -21.77
C ASP A 33 7.48 -1.85 -22.01
N ARG A 34 7.02 -3.00 -22.52
CA ARG A 34 5.59 -3.29 -22.68
C ARG A 34 4.87 -3.54 -21.35
N LEU A 35 5.56 -4.06 -20.34
CA LEU A 35 4.99 -4.36 -19.02
C LEU A 35 4.96 -3.12 -18.09
N VAL A 36 5.86 -2.16 -18.27
CA VAL A 36 5.96 -0.95 -17.43
C VAL A 36 4.62 -0.22 -17.23
N PRO A 37 3.75 -0.01 -18.25
CA PRO A 37 2.45 0.65 -18.05
C PRO A 37 1.52 -0.16 -17.13
N GLN A 38 1.48 -1.48 -17.29
CA GLN A 38 0.65 -2.37 -16.47
C GLN A 38 1.14 -2.41 -15.03
N MET A 39 2.47 -2.46 -14.84
CA MET A 39 3.09 -2.36 -13.52
C MET A 39 2.78 -1.02 -12.86
N SER A 40 2.89 0.08 -13.62
CA SER A 40 2.59 1.43 -13.11
C SER A 40 1.14 1.55 -12.65
N ALA A 41 0.19 1.06 -13.43
CA ALA A 41 -1.22 1.06 -13.05
C ALA A 41 -1.49 0.19 -11.81
N SER A 42 -0.84 -0.97 -11.71
CA SER A 42 -0.98 -1.87 -10.55
C SER A 42 -0.44 -1.22 -9.26
N VAL A 43 0.76 -0.67 -9.33
CA VAL A 43 1.38 0.06 -8.22
C VAL A 43 0.55 1.29 -7.84
N GLY A 44 0.05 2.04 -8.83
CA GLY A 44 -0.83 3.18 -8.62
C GLY A 44 -2.08 2.82 -7.83
N ARG A 45 -2.82 1.79 -8.25
CA ARG A 45 -4.00 1.30 -7.51
C ARG A 45 -3.67 0.86 -6.09
N CYS A 46 -2.54 0.20 -5.88
CA CYS A 46 -2.09 -0.21 -4.55
C CYS A 46 -1.84 1.01 -3.65
N LEU A 47 -1.08 2.00 -4.15
CA LEU A 47 -0.78 3.22 -3.40
C LEU A 47 -2.02 4.05 -3.09
N THR A 48 -2.90 4.27 -4.07
CA THR A 48 -4.18 4.95 -3.86
C THR A 48 -5.07 4.19 -2.88
N GLY A 49 -5.09 2.85 -2.97
CA GLY A 49 -5.80 2.00 -2.03
C GLY A 49 -5.27 2.15 -0.59
N ARG A 50 -3.96 2.30 -0.43
CA ARG A 50 -3.33 2.58 0.88
C ARG A 50 -3.64 3.99 1.36
N GLU A 51 -3.47 5.02 0.55
CA GLU A 51 -3.84 6.41 0.91
C GLU A 51 -5.32 6.53 1.30
N ALA A 52 -6.20 5.73 0.69
CA ALA A 52 -7.60 5.67 1.06
C ALA A 52 -7.86 4.92 2.38
N ARG A 53 -6.95 4.07 2.85
CA ARG A 53 -7.16 3.18 4.01
C ARG A 53 -6.26 3.49 5.20
N GLU A 54 -5.15 4.18 4.99
CA GLU A 54 -4.08 4.42 5.94
C GLU A 54 -3.85 5.93 6.08
N ASP A 55 -3.59 6.37 7.31
CA ASP A 55 -3.13 7.71 7.64
C ASP A 55 -1.69 7.90 7.14
N THR A 56 -1.43 8.98 6.41
CA THR A 56 -0.15 9.18 5.72
C THR A 56 0.99 9.53 6.67
N LEU A 57 0.69 10.05 7.87
CA LEU A 57 1.70 10.42 8.87
C LEU A 57 2.19 9.20 9.65
N THR A 58 1.26 8.33 10.03
CA THR A 58 1.51 7.21 10.96
C THR A 58 1.53 5.84 10.29
N GLY A 59 0.96 5.72 9.09
CA GLY A 59 0.72 4.43 8.42
C GLY A 59 -0.38 3.59 9.07
N ALA A 60 -1.03 4.10 10.14
CA ALA A 60 -2.12 3.41 10.81
C ALA A 60 -3.37 3.41 9.93
N VAL A 61 -4.21 2.38 10.05
CA VAL A 61 -5.49 2.35 9.33
C VAL A 61 -6.40 3.49 9.77
N LEU A 62 -7.07 4.12 8.81
CA LEU A 62 -8.04 5.18 9.07
C LEU A 62 -9.22 4.63 9.87
N ARG A 63 -9.81 5.50 10.71
CA ARG A 63 -10.96 5.18 11.57
C ARG A 63 -12.08 4.42 10.85
N ARG A 64 -12.46 4.83 9.64
CA ARG A 64 -13.51 4.17 8.85
C ARG A 64 -13.22 2.70 8.52
N VAL A 65 -11.95 2.36 8.33
CA VAL A 65 -11.51 0.99 8.03
C VAL A 65 -11.58 0.14 9.30
N LEU A 66 -11.13 0.71 10.43
CA LEU A 66 -11.26 0.09 11.75
C LEU A 66 -12.73 -0.17 12.11
N GLU A 67 -13.59 0.85 11.98
CA GLU A 67 -15.02 0.74 12.30
C GLU A 67 -15.70 -0.36 11.49
N LYS A 68 -15.44 -0.42 10.17
CA LYS A 68 -15.97 -1.50 9.33
C LYS A 68 -15.52 -2.87 9.85
N ARG A 69 -14.22 -3.03 10.16
CA ARG A 69 -13.66 -4.30 10.63
C ARG A 69 -14.21 -4.69 12.01
N LEU A 70 -14.41 -3.73 12.90
CA LEU A 70 -15.02 -3.96 14.22
C LEU A 70 -16.44 -4.54 14.09
N HIS A 71 -17.26 -3.99 13.19
CA HIS A 71 -18.60 -4.52 12.95
C HIS A 71 -18.57 -5.95 12.39
N GLU A 72 -17.69 -6.22 11.42
CA GLU A 72 -17.51 -7.56 10.85
C GLU A 72 -17.12 -8.59 11.92
N VAL A 73 -16.09 -8.28 12.72
CA VAL A 73 -15.59 -9.20 13.76
C VAL A 73 -16.63 -9.36 14.87
N HIS A 74 -17.30 -8.29 15.29
CA HIS A 74 -18.35 -8.36 16.30
C HIS A 74 -19.51 -9.27 15.86
N ALA A 75 -19.98 -9.13 14.62
CA ALA A 75 -21.02 -10.00 14.07
C ALA A 75 -20.57 -11.47 14.07
N GLN A 76 -19.36 -11.73 13.58
CA GLN A 76 -18.79 -13.08 13.54
C GLN A 76 -18.70 -13.72 14.94
N VAL A 77 -18.13 -13.03 15.93
CA VAL A 77 -18.00 -13.60 17.28
C VAL A 77 -19.35 -13.79 17.96
N THR A 78 -20.34 -12.95 17.63
CA THR A 78 -21.72 -13.09 18.13
C THR A 78 -22.38 -14.36 17.57
N GLU A 79 -22.15 -14.68 16.30
CA GLU A 79 -22.69 -15.88 15.65
C GLU A 79 -21.97 -17.17 16.10
N GLU A 80 -20.64 -17.12 16.22
CA GLU A 80 -19.80 -18.29 16.50
C GLU A 80 -19.62 -18.56 18.01
N GLY A 81 -20.05 -17.64 18.88
CA GLY A 81 -19.84 -17.73 20.34
C GLY A 81 -18.40 -17.44 20.77
N GLY A 82 -17.66 -16.66 19.97
CA GLY A 82 -16.28 -16.25 20.24
C GLY A 82 -16.17 -15.04 21.18
N ALA A 83 -14.95 -14.53 21.34
CA ALA A 83 -14.68 -13.32 22.09
C ALA A 83 -13.86 -12.32 21.26
N MET A 84 -14.12 -11.02 21.47
CA MET A 84 -13.36 -9.92 20.87
C MET A 84 -12.86 -8.98 21.97
N ALA A 85 -11.65 -8.45 21.79
CA ALA A 85 -11.11 -7.39 22.64
C ALA A 85 -10.78 -6.15 21.80
N VAL A 86 -10.93 -4.97 22.40
CA VAL A 86 -10.57 -3.68 21.80
C VAL A 86 -9.60 -2.98 22.75
N ILE A 87 -8.47 -2.51 22.19
CA ILE A 87 -7.48 -1.74 22.91
C ILE A 87 -7.55 -0.29 22.42
N LEU A 88 -7.74 0.64 23.35
CA LEU A 88 -7.68 2.07 23.08
C LEU A 88 -6.42 2.63 23.73
N CYS A 89 -5.52 3.18 22.92
CA CYS A 89 -4.30 3.83 23.38
C CYS A 89 -4.39 5.32 23.09
N ASP A 90 -3.98 6.14 24.04
CA ASP A 90 -3.81 7.59 23.87
C ASP A 90 -2.35 7.99 24.15
N LEU A 91 -1.87 9.04 23.48
CA LEU A 91 -0.53 9.55 23.68
C LEU A 91 -0.53 10.63 24.76
N ASP A 92 -0.01 10.28 25.95
CA ASP A 92 0.07 11.21 27.06
C ASP A 92 0.90 12.46 26.71
N HIS A 93 0.38 13.62 27.10
CA HIS A 93 1.05 14.92 26.94
C HIS A 93 1.44 15.30 25.50
N PHE A 94 0.77 14.77 24.48
CA PHE A 94 1.11 15.05 23.07
C PHE A 94 1.21 16.55 22.73
N LYS A 95 0.29 17.37 23.26
CA LYS A 95 0.29 18.85 23.09
C LYS A 95 1.43 19.58 23.83
N LYS A 96 2.06 18.96 24.83
CA LYS A 96 3.22 19.57 25.50
C LYS A 96 4.48 19.43 24.65
N ILE A 97 4.54 18.37 23.84
CA ILE A 97 5.69 18.04 22.99
C ILE A 97 5.61 18.75 21.63
N ASN A 98 4.40 19.00 21.12
CA ASN A 98 4.15 19.71 19.86
C ASN A 98 3.66 21.15 20.10
#